data_AF-V1HZT7-F1
#
_entry.id   AF-V1HZT7-F1
#
_cell.length_a   1.000
_cell.length_b   1.000
_cell.length_c   1.000
_cell.angle_alpha   90.00
_cell.angle_beta   90.00
_cell.angle_gamma   90.00
#
_symmetry.space_group_name_H-M   'P 1'
#
loop_
_entity.id
_entity.type
_entity.pdbx_description
1 polymer ?
#
loop_
_entity_poly.entity_id
_entity_poly.type
_entity_poly.pdbx_seq_one_letter_code
_entity_poly.pdbx_strand_id
1 'polypeptide(L)' 'MSDLVKQEQAIALTMVQQRVSWLAAVRIYKHLSRADAAKMLNITPELLARMEKKNK' A
#
# COMPACT_ATOMS: atom_id res chain seq x y z
N MET A 1 -14.03 -10.00 -14.31
CA MET A 1 -12.58 -10.03 -14.63
C MET A 1 -11.98 -8.64 -14.89
N SER A 2 -12.77 -7.57 -15.06
CA SER A 2 -12.25 -6.22 -15.39
C SER A 2 -11.89 -5.35 -14.19
N ASP A 3 -12.46 -5.62 -13.00
CA ASP A 3 -12.25 -4.77 -11.82
C ASP A 3 -10.86 -4.91 -11.20
N LEU A 4 -10.29 -6.12 -11.20
CA LEU A 4 -8.94 -6.37 -10.67
C LEU A 4 -7.86 -5.61 -11.44
N VAL A 5 -7.94 -5.62 -12.78
CA VAL A 5 -6.96 -4.92 -13.64
C VAL A 5 -7.04 -3.41 -13.43
N LYS A 6 -8.25 -2.85 -13.30
CA LYS A 6 -8.44 -1.43 -12.97
C LYS A 6 -7.90 -1.10 -11.59
N GLN A 7 -8.07 -2.01 -10.62
CA GLN A 7 -7.52 -1.88 -9.27
C GLN A 7 -5.99 -1.80 -9.31
N GLU A 8 -5.35 -2.72 -10.01
CA GLU A 8 -3.89 -2.78 -10.12
C GLU A 8 -3.32 -1.57 -10.85
N GLN A 9 -3.97 -1.10 -11.92
CA GLN A 9 -3.57 0.13 -12.60
C GLN A 9 -3.67 1.36 -11.69
N ALA A 10 -4.74 1.48 -10.91
CA ALA A 10 -4.90 2.58 -9.96
C ALA A 10 -3.83 2.54 -8.84
N ILE A 11 -3.51 1.35 -8.33
CA ILE A 11 -2.43 1.15 -7.36
C ILE A 11 -1.09 1.53 -7.98
N ALA A 12 -0.78 1.07 -9.20
CA ALA A 12 0.46 1.39 -9.90
C ALA A 12 0.59 2.89 -10.20
N LEU A 13 -0.49 3.56 -10.61
CA LEU A 13 -0.55 5.01 -10.76
C LEU A 13 -0.23 5.72 -9.45
N THR A 14 -0.81 5.26 -8.34
CA THR A 14 -0.56 5.83 -7.01
C THR A 14 0.90 5.65 -6.58
N MET A 15 1.51 4.49 -6.88
CA MET A 15 2.93 4.26 -6.62
C MET A 15 3.81 5.26 -7.37
N VAL A 16 3.54 5.49 -8.65
CA VAL A 16 4.35 6.39 -9.49
C VAL A 16 4.12 7.84 -9.09
N GLN A 17 2.87 8.26 -8.89
CA GLN A 17 2.51 9.64 -8.54
C GLN A 17 3.05 10.04 -7.17
N GLN A 18 2.90 9.18 -6.16
CA GLN A 18 3.32 9.49 -4.80
C GLN A 18 4.74 8.99 -4.49
N ARG A 19 5.40 8.32 -5.44
CA ARG A 19 6.73 7.70 -5.29
C ARG A 19 6.84 6.81 -4.05
N VAL A 20 5.77 6.12 -3.72
CA VAL A 20 5.69 5.24 -2.55
C VAL A 20 5.89 3.77 -2.94
N SER A 21 6.24 2.93 -1.96
CA SER A 21 6.30 1.48 -2.13
C SER A 21 4.92 0.90 -2.47
N TRP A 22 4.89 -0.28 -3.13
CA TRP A 22 3.64 -0.94 -3.52
C TRP A 22 2.68 -1.11 -2.34
N LEU A 23 3.20 -1.56 -1.19
CA LEU A 23 2.44 -1.73 0.04
C LEU A 23 1.74 -0.43 0.50
N ALA A 24 2.43 0.70 0.40
CA ALA A 24 1.89 2.01 0.74
C ALA A 24 0.82 2.47 -0.26
N ALA A 25 1.03 2.22 -1.56
CA ALA A 25 0.03 2.53 -2.58
C ALA A 25 -1.24 1.71 -2.42
N VAL A 26 -1.13 0.42 -2.11
CA VAL A 26 -2.29 -0.45 -1.80
C VAL A 26 -3.04 0.09 -0.58
N ARG A 27 -2.32 0.47 0.47
CA ARG A 27 -2.92 1.05 1.68
C ARG A 27 -3.69 2.34 1.36
N ILE A 28 -3.10 3.24 0.57
CA ILE A 28 -3.71 4.51 0.16
C ILE A 28 -4.95 4.25 -0.70
N TYR A 29 -4.85 3.34 -1.67
CA TYR A 29 -5.95 2.96 -2.55
C TYR A 29 -7.13 2.37 -1.78
N LYS A 30 -6.87 1.55 -0.75
CA LYS A 30 -7.90 0.97 0.12
C LYS A 30 -8.39 1.92 1.22
N HIS A 31 -7.90 3.17 1.27
CA HIS A 31 -8.18 4.13 2.33
C HIS A 31 -7.94 3.58 3.75
N LEU A 32 -6.94 2.70 3.89
CA LEU A 32 -6.61 2.06 5.16
C LEU A 32 -5.63 2.91 5.97
N SER A 33 -5.88 3.04 7.27
CA SER A 33 -4.88 3.55 8.20
C SER A 33 -3.74 2.56 8.34
N ARG A 34 -2.54 3.05 8.69
CA ARG A 34 -1.39 2.16 8.96
C ARG A 34 -1.71 1.11 10.04
N ALA A 35 -2.45 1.49 11.07
CA ALA A 35 -2.84 0.58 12.14
C ALA A 35 -3.74 -0.54 11.63
N ASP A 36 -4.72 -0.23 10.79
CA ASP A 36 -5.63 -1.23 10.21
C ASP A 36 -4.93 -2.14 9.20
N ALA A 37 -4.07 -1.57 8.35
CA ALA A 37 -3.24 -2.36 7.43
C ALA A 37 -2.27 -3.27 8.19
N ALA A 38 -1.69 -2.80 9.29
CA ALA A 38 -0.81 -3.60 10.14
C ALA A 38 -1.58 -4.74 10.83
N LYS A 39 -2.78 -4.46 11.36
CA LYS A 39 -3.67 -5.48 11.92
C LYS A 39 -4.07 -6.53 10.88
N MET A 40 -4.45 -6.12 9.68
CA MET A 40 -4.81 -7.03 8.58
C MET A 40 -3.66 -7.95 8.18
N LEU A 41 -2.44 -7.40 8.15
CA LEU A 41 -1.23 -8.16 7.82
C LEU A 41 -0.66 -8.90 9.04
N ASN A 42 -1.31 -8.80 10.20
CA ASN A 42 -0.86 -9.35 11.48
C ASN A 42 0.60 -8.99 11.83
N ILE A 43 0.96 -7.74 11.58
CA ILE A 43 2.29 -7.17 11.85
C ILE A 43 2.17 -5.92 12.71
N THR A 44 3.29 -5.45 13.26
CA THR A 44 3.32 -4.17 13.95
C THR A 44 3.27 -2.99 12.97
N PRO A 45 2.65 -1.85 13.33
CA PRO A 45 2.65 -0.63 12.51
C PRO A 45 4.05 -0.12 12.19
N GLU A 46 5.02 -0.35 13.09
CA GLU A 46 6.43 -0.02 12.88
C GLU A 46 7.08 -0.89 11.80
N LEU A 47 6.78 -2.19 11.78
CA LEU A 47 7.25 -3.08 10.72
C LEU A 47 6.62 -2.71 9.37
N LEU A 48 5.31 -2.39 9.38
CA LEU A 48 4.63 -1.88 8.19
C LEU A 48 5.29 -0.59 7.68
N ALA A 49 5.58 0.37 8.57
CA ALA A 49 6.25 1.61 8.20
C ALA A 49 7.67 1.38 7.65
N ARG A 50 8.40 0.39 8.17
CA ARG A 50 9.69 -0.05 7.62
C ARG A 50 9.56 -0.66 6.24
N MET A 51 8.55 -1.50 6.00
CA MET A 51 8.31 -2.09 4.68
C MET A 51 7.81 -1.06 3.65
N GLU A 52 7.04 -0.06 4.10
CA GLU A 52 6.61 1.05 3.24
C GLU A 52 7.75 1.99 2.88
N LYS A 53 8.76 2.14 3.75
CA LYS A 53 10.01 2.81 3.39
C LYS A 53 10.73 1.96 2.35
N LYS A 54 10.76 2.48 1.12
CA LYS A 54 11.59 1.93 0.05
C LYS A 54 13.01 1.87 0.59
N ASN A 55 13.56 0.66 0.79
CA ASN A 55 14.93 0.48 1.24
C ASN A 55 15.83 1.34 0.34
N LYS A 56 16.60 2.21 1.00
CA LYS A 56 17.54 3.12 0.36
C LYS A 56 18.76 2.35 -0.11
#